data_AF-A0AAN9Y3B9-F1
#
_entry.id   AF-A0AAN9Y3B9-F1
#
_cell.length_a   1.000
_cell.length_b   1.000
_cell.length_c   1.000
_cell.angle_alpha   90.00
_cell.angle_beta   90.00
_cell.angle_gamma   90.00
#
_symmetry.space_group_name_H-M   'P 1'
#
loop_
_entity.id
_entity.type
_entity.pdbx_description
1 polymer ?
#
loop_
_entity_poly.entity_id
_entity_poly.type
_entity_poly.pdbx_seq_one_letter_code
_entity_poly.pdbx_strand_id
1 'polypeptide(L)'
;MPDETFILKEAAMADVVSNLQKQLIAKPPCSFNMFSTWNRRTLKYVQNKVHGIPWDAGYIEIESVEEQIKKAIQEADVVYTKGIHKVNFLLNLTGAPVNKIVNLDKFPSIKIWREYPEGIKFDVPYEVGLKSFVTYNSIRNVTERNNKVVYLYLPDRESKSKEVELNTTMTKGTDQIEVVSLEQQKPRTTRTGRAAPASPSVPEQVNMIENEFTYDIDMDEETEEMEEGVEKKVKKKSRKVRKYHFIEPGIYEVEELLEEIQTNVPTNRNISLTLNKRTLRVDMKGDVGIDFSGPISIGPVLGFERTLYKANINHTSTRMVDIFPINMIRIRCNLVKSNVSDTKLNDDTIFEFPLNVARGEKIIERPNTTTFYKVNTDILHELHLKIVDQDNHLVDFRGERISIVLEFKNQYEQYERTYSS
;
A
#
# COMPACT_ATOMS: atom_id res chain seq x y z
N MET A 1 5.65 3.02 36.00
CA MET A 1 5.49 3.08 34.53
C MET A 1 5.42 1.66 34.04
N PRO A 2 4.41 1.28 33.23
CA PRO A 2 4.40 -0.02 32.57
C PRO A 2 5.65 -0.17 31.72
N ASP A 3 6.34 -1.31 31.79
CA ASP A 3 7.64 -1.53 31.13
C ASP A 3 7.59 -1.51 29.58
N GLU A 4 6.40 -1.38 28.98
CA GLU A 4 6.17 -1.42 27.53
C GLU A 4 5.57 -0.14 26.94
N THR A 5 5.49 0.95 27.73
CA THR A 5 4.93 2.20 27.21
C THR A 5 5.93 2.98 26.35
N PHE A 6 5.53 3.33 25.13
CA PHE A 6 6.29 4.23 24.27
C PHE A 6 6.36 5.61 24.91
N ILE A 7 7.56 6.09 25.22
CA ILE A 7 7.77 7.42 25.81
C ILE A 7 8.25 8.37 24.71
N LEU A 8 7.42 9.35 24.37
CA LEU A 8 7.79 10.40 23.45
C LEU A 8 8.85 11.31 24.09
N LYS A 9 10.03 11.38 23.48
CA LYS A 9 11.11 12.29 23.90
C LYS A 9 11.35 13.43 22.93
N GLU A 10 11.23 13.15 21.66
CA GLU A 10 11.45 14.11 20.59
C GLU A 10 10.41 13.88 19.50
N ALA A 11 9.85 14.97 18.99
CA ALA A 11 9.05 14.98 17.79
C ALA A 11 9.61 16.01 16.82
N ALA A 12 10.01 15.55 15.64
CA ALA A 12 10.36 16.40 14.51
C ALA A 12 9.29 16.23 13.43
N MET A 13 8.72 17.34 12.98
CA MET A 13 7.69 17.40 11.95
C MET A 13 8.12 18.40 10.89
N ALA A 14 7.84 18.06 9.63
CA ALA A 14 8.09 18.94 8.51
C ALA A 14 6.85 18.96 7.61
N ASP A 15 6.38 20.16 7.29
CA ASP A 15 5.40 20.36 6.24
C ASP A 15 6.13 20.38 4.89
N VAL A 16 5.76 19.44 4.02
CA VAL A 16 6.41 19.24 2.72
C VAL A 16 6.13 20.39 1.75
N VAL A 17 4.97 21.06 1.87
CA VAL A 17 4.55 22.12 0.96
C VAL A 17 5.14 23.46 1.37
N SER A 18 5.01 23.82 2.65
CA SER A 18 5.53 25.10 3.16
C SER A 18 7.02 25.05 3.52
N ASN A 19 7.62 23.85 3.56
CA ASN A 19 8.97 23.60 4.04
C ASN A 19 9.19 24.07 5.50
N LEU A 20 8.10 24.24 6.26
CA LEU A 20 8.17 24.60 7.67
C LEU A 20 8.59 23.38 8.48
N GLN A 21 9.64 23.55 9.28
CA GLN A 21 10.16 22.52 10.17
C GLN A 21 9.89 22.87 11.62
N LYS A 22 9.49 21.88 12.41
CA LYS A 22 9.20 22.03 13.83
C LYS A 22 9.78 20.86 14.60
N GLN A 23 10.63 21.17 15.59
CA GLN A 23 11.24 20.20 16.48
C GLN A 23 10.80 20.49 17.90
N LEU A 24 10.34 19.46 18.61
CA LEU A 24 9.81 19.52 19.96
C LEU A 24 10.54 18.50 20.83
N ILE A 25 11.04 18.94 21.99
CA ILE A 25 11.74 18.06 22.93
C ILE A 25 10.94 18.01 24.24
N ALA A 26 10.30 16.86 24.48
CA ALA A 26 9.42 16.64 25.61
C ALA A 26 10.23 16.46 26.92
N LYS A 27 9.80 17.14 27.97
CA LYS A 27 10.25 16.87 29.33
C LYS A 27 9.91 15.43 29.72
N PRO A 28 10.76 14.77 30.51
CA PRO A 28 10.48 13.41 30.93
C PRO A 28 9.24 13.38 31.85
N PRO A 29 8.35 12.39 31.69
CA PRO A 29 7.17 12.25 32.55
C PRO A 29 7.51 11.84 33.99
N CYS A 30 8.76 11.42 34.25
CA CYS A 30 9.23 11.02 35.57
C CYS A 30 10.75 11.11 35.71
N SER A 31 11.24 11.05 36.95
CA SER A 31 12.68 11.05 37.24
C SER A 31 13.36 9.78 36.73
N PHE A 32 14.59 9.92 36.23
CA PHE A 32 15.43 8.81 35.75
C PHE A 32 15.60 7.69 36.81
N ASN A 33 15.58 8.06 38.09
CA ASN A 33 15.76 7.11 39.19
C ASN A 33 14.52 6.24 39.46
N MET A 34 13.37 6.56 38.85
CA MET A 34 12.15 5.76 38.96
C MET A 34 12.17 4.51 38.06
N PHE A 35 13.15 4.39 37.17
CA PHE A 35 13.29 3.24 36.27
C PHE A 35 14.10 2.11 36.91
N SER A 36 13.75 0.87 36.56
CA SER A 36 14.53 -0.32 36.89
C SER A 36 15.98 -0.20 36.38
N THR A 37 16.91 -0.94 36.97
CA THR A 37 18.32 -0.94 36.54
C THR A 37 18.48 -1.34 35.06
N TRP A 38 17.62 -2.23 34.55
CA TRP A 38 17.62 -2.61 33.15
C TRP A 38 17.14 -1.45 32.25
N ASN A 39 15.99 -0.83 32.55
CA ASN A 39 15.47 0.31 31.78
C ASN A 39 16.45 1.50 31.76
N ARG A 40 17.13 1.77 32.88
CA ARG A 40 18.16 2.82 32.94
C ARG A 40 19.34 2.54 32.00
N ARG A 41 19.73 1.28 31.80
CA ARG A 41 20.78 0.91 30.83
C ARG A 41 20.30 1.13 29.40
N THR A 42 19.07 0.71 29.10
CA THR A 42 18.45 0.93 27.78
C THR A 42 18.35 2.42 27.46
N LEU A 43 17.83 3.23 28.38
CA LEU A 43 17.75 4.69 28.21
C LEU A 43 19.12 5.32 28.00
N LYS A 44 20.14 4.94 28.79
CA LYS A 44 21.52 5.42 28.59
C LYS A 44 22.09 5.01 27.23
N TYR A 45 21.81 3.79 26.76
CA TYR A 45 22.22 3.35 25.43
C TYR A 45 21.57 4.21 24.35
N VAL A 46 20.24 4.39 24.40
CA VAL A 46 19.50 5.19 23.41
C VAL A 46 19.97 6.66 23.43
N GLN A 47 20.15 7.25 24.61
CA GLN A 47 20.73 8.59 24.76
C GLN A 47 22.12 8.68 24.10
N ASN A 48 23.02 7.74 24.37
CA ASN A 48 24.41 7.85 23.93
C ASN A 48 24.66 7.39 22.48
N LYS A 49 23.76 6.56 21.91
CA LYS A 49 24.00 5.88 20.63
C LYS A 49 22.94 6.16 19.56
N VAL A 50 21.77 6.68 19.94
CA VAL A 50 20.66 6.89 18.99
C VAL A 50 20.41 8.38 18.75
N HIS A 51 19.99 9.13 19.77
CA HIS A 51 19.51 10.51 19.57
C HIS A 51 20.28 11.59 20.33
N GLY A 52 21.18 11.26 21.27
CA GLY A 52 22.02 12.26 21.95
C GLY A 52 21.32 13.15 22.99
N ILE A 53 20.04 12.89 23.30
CA ILE A 53 19.22 13.75 24.17
C ILE A 53 19.25 13.22 25.61
N PRO A 54 19.70 14.02 26.60
CA PRO A 54 19.64 13.63 28.01
C PRO A 54 18.23 13.32 28.51
N TRP A 55 18.08 12.35 29.41
CA TRP A 55 16.76 12.00 29.96
C TRP A 55 16.04 13.19 30.62
N ASP A 56 16.79 14.03 31.32
CA ASP A 56 16.32 15.25 31.99
C ASP A 56 16.14 16.44 31.04
N ALA A 57 16.52 16.31 29.76
CA ALA A 57 16.28 17.35 28.77
C ALA A 57 14.80 17.43 28.37
N GLY A 58 14.46 18.59 27.81
CA GLY A 58 13.12 18.94 27.35
C GLY A 58 12.68 20.29 27.91
N TYR A 59 11.96 21.05 27.11
CA TYR A 59 11.48 22.38 27.49
C TYR A 59 9.95 22.49 27.47
N ILE A 60 9.27 21.43 27.04
CA ILE A 60 7.82 21.38 26.86
C ILE A 60 7.24 20.14 27.52
N GLU A 61 6.11 20.28 28.21
CA GLU A 61 5.41 19.14 28.82
C GLU A 61 4.85 18.21 27.74
N ILE A 62 4.80 16.91 28.03
CA ILE A 62 4.45 15.88 27.01
C ILE A 62 3.04 16.10 26.44
N GLU A 63 2.10 16.54 27.27
CA GLU A 63 0.73 16.85 26.86
C GLU A 63 0.68 18.01 25.86
N SER A 64 1.57 19.00 26.01
CA SER A 64 1.67 20.13 25.09
C SER A 64 2.37 19.76 23.79
N VAL A 65 3.33 18.82 23.82
CA VAL A 65 3.90 18.23 22.59
C VAL A 65 2.82 17.48 21.83
N GLU A 66 2.05 16.66 22.52
CA GLU A 66 0.94 15.89 21.99
C GLU A 66 -0.13 16.78 21.32
N GLU A 67 -0.55 17.85 21.98
CA GLU A 67 -1.50 18.81 21.42
C GLU A 67 -0.98 19.46 20.12
N GLN A 68 0.31 19.81 20.08
CA GLN A 68 0.92 20.39 18.89
C GLN A 68 1.04 19.39 17.73
N ILE A 69 1.33 18.12 18.02
CA ILE A 69 1.30 17.05 17.02
C ILE A 69 -0.13 16.85 16.51
N LYS A 70 -1.14 16.81 17.39
CA LYS A 70 -2.54 16.67 16.99
C LYS A 70 -2.97 17.78 16.04
N LYS A 71 -2.65 19.03 16.39
CA LYS A 71 -2.96 20.18 15.54
C LYS A 71 -2.31 20.07 14.16
N ALA A 72 -1.01 19.75 14.11
CA ALA A 72 -0.30 19.58 12.85
C ALA A 72 -0.90 18.47 11.98
N ILE A 73 -1.34 17.35 12.59
CA ILE A 73 -1.96 16.24 11.86
C ILE A 73 -3.39 16.57 11.41
N GLN A 74 -4.14 17.37 12.16
CA GLN A 74 -5.47 17.82 11.75
C GLN A 74 -5.40 18.70 10.51
N GLU A 75 -4.43 19.61 10.45
CA GLU A 75 -4.20 20.52 9.32
C GLU A 75 -3.63 19.83 8.08
N ALA A 76 -2.94 18.69 8.23
CA ALA A 76 -2.37 17.94 7.11
C ALA A 76 -3.42 17.09 6.37
N ASP A 77 -3.27 16.93 5.05
CA ASP A 77 -4.06 15.95 4.27
C ASP A 77 -3.60 14.52 4.53
N VAL A 78 -2.28 14.30 4.54
CA VAL A 78 -1.61 13.01 4.72
C VAL A 78 -0.38 13.20 5.60
N VAL A 79 -0.14 12.26 6.52
CA VAL A 79 1.00 12.26 7.43
C VAL A 79 1.89 11.07 7.13
N TYR A 80 3.16 11.31 6.84
CA TYR A 80 4.14 10.27 6.59
C TYR A 80 5.01 10.05 7.83
N THR A 81 5.20 8.80 8.24
CA THR A 81 6.08 8.45 9.37
C THR A 81 6.77 7.12 9.13
N LYS A 82 7.88 6.85 9.82
CA LYS A 82 8.63 5.59 9.74
C LYS A 82 8.60 4.86 11.08
N GLY A 83 8.21 3.60 11.08
CA GLY A 83 8.12 2.72 12.25
C GLY A 83 6.69 2.45 12.70
N ILE A 84 6.31 1.17 12.82
CA ILE A 84 4.96 0.77 13.24
C ILE A 84 4.54 1.33 14.61
N HIS A 85 5.49 1.45 15.54
CA HIS A 85 5.23 2.04 16.86
C HIS A 85 4.84 3.52 16.77
N LYS A 86 5.44 4.28 15.83
CA LYS A 86 5.08 5.69 15.62
C LYS A 86 3.71 5.82 14.97
N VAL A 87 3.40 4.96 14.01
CA VAL A 87 2.08 4.91 13.37
C VAL A 87 1.00 4.67 14.43
N ASN A 88 1.19 3.65 15.28
CA ASN A 88 0.25 3.34 16.36
C ASN A 88 0.14 4.48 17.37
N PHE A 89 1.25 5.10 17.75
CA PHE A 89 1.25 6.29 18.61
C PHE A 89 0.42 7.43 18.01
N LEU A 90 0.64 7.77 16.73
CA LEU A 90 -0.08 8.85 16.06
C LEU A 90 -1.57 8.54 15.87
N LEU A 91 -1.92 7.29 15.54
CA LEU A 91 -3.32 6.84 15.44
C LEU A 91 -4.04 6.96 16.79
N ASN A 92 -3.43 6.44 17.85
CA ASN A 92 -3.98 6.53 19.21
C ASN A 92 -4.11 7.98 19.69
N LEU A 93 -3.13 8.81 19.33
CA LEU A 93 -3.08 10.21 19.75
C LEU A 93 -4.19 11.05 19.11
N THR A 94 -4.45 10.84 17.82
CA THR A 94 -5.31 11.71 17.00
C THR A 94 -6.71 11.15 16.76
N GLY A 95 -6.91 9.84 16.87
CA GLY A 95 -8.11 9.18 16.37
C GLY A 95 -8.30 9.31 14.86
N ALA A 96 -7.24 9.72 14.13
CA ALA A 96 -7.31 9.89 12.69
C ALA A 96 -7.60 8.55 11.98
N PRO A 97 -8.29 8.59 10.83
CA PRO A 97 -8.55 7.36 10.08
C PRO A 97 -7.21 6.78 9.59
N VAL A 98 -7.12 5.43 9.56
CA VAL A 98 -5.88 4.68 9.30
C VAL A 98 -5.21 5.06 7.97
N ASN A 99 -6.00 5.51 6.99
CA ASN A 99 -5.51 5.96 5.68
C ASN A 99 -4.82 7.33 5.70
N LYS A 100 -5.00 8.14 6.75
CA LYS A 100 -4.37 9.46 6.89
C LYS A 100 -2.90 9.37 7.30
N ILE A 101 -2.53 8.33 8.05
CA ILE A 101 -1.15 8.12 8.54
C ILE A 101 -0.50 6.98 7.74
N VAL A 102 0.47 7.35 6.92
CA VAL A 102 1.17 6.48 6.00
C VAL A 102 2.50 6.04 6.62
N ASN A 103 2.64 4.73 6.85
CA ASN A 103 3.91 4.13 7.28
C ASN A 103 4.87 4.00 6.09
N LEU A 104 5.94 4.77 6.09
CA LEU A 104 6.99 4.71 5.09
C LEU A 104 7.72 3.36 5.07
N ASP A 105 7.73 2.59 6.16
CA ASP A 105 8.31 1.22 6.15
C ASP A 105 7.51 0.23 5.30
N LYS A 106 6.23 0.52 5.02
CA LYS A 106 5.43 -0.29 4.08
C LYS A 106 5.85 -0.08 2.63
N PHE A 107 6.64 0.96 2.38
CA PHE A 107 7.30 1.19 1.10
C PHE A 107 8.75 0.76 1.30
N PRO A 108 9.08 -0.52 1.07
CA PRO A 108 10.48 -0.94 1.13
C PRO A 108 11.25 0.03 0.25
N SER A 109 12.20 0.75 0.84
CA SER A 109 13.03 1.66 0.09
C SER A 109 13.81 0.82 -0.92
N ILE A 110 13.34 0.82 -2.17
CA ILE A 110 14.03 0.32 -3.37
C ILE A 110 15.32 1.12 -3.61
N LYS A 111 15.56 2.15 -2.78
CA LYS A 111 16.84 2.82 -2.60
C LYS A 111 17.78 1.91 -1.80
N ILE A 112 18.75 1.32 -2.48
CA ILE A 112 19.85 0.63 -1.83
C ILE A 112 20.85 1.70 -1.40
N TRP A 113 21.08 1.81 -0.09
CA TRP A 113 21.96 2.81 0.50
C TRP A 113 23.08 2.11 1.27
N ARG A 114 24.32 2.51 1.00
CA ARG A 114 25.46 2.26 1.89
C ARG A 114 26.14 3.56 2.29
N GLU A 115 26.48 3.63 3.57
CA GLU A 115 27.25 4.72 4.16
C GLU A 115 28.68 4.26 4.47
N TYR A 116 29.62 5.18 4.28
CA TYR A 116 31.03 5.05 4.58
C TYR A 116 31.44 6.27 5.41
N PRO A 117 31.25 6.24 6.73
CA PRO A 117 31.43 7.42 7.59
C PRO A 117 32.84 8.02 7.53
N GLU A 118 33.85 7.16 7.42
CA GLU A 118 35.26 7.58 7.29
C GLU A 118 35.60 8.07 5.87
N GLY A 119 34.73 7.81 4.90
CA GLY A 119 34.94 8.08 3.48
C GLY A 119 35.93 7.10 2.85
N ILE A 120 35.62 6.59 1.66
CA ILE A 120 36.60 5.87 0.84
C ILE A 120 37.21 6.88 -0.12
N LYS A 121 38.50 7.19 0.07
CA LYS A 121 39.23 8.08 -0.83
C LYS A 121 39.61 7.35 -2.11
N PHE A 122 39.37 7.99 -3.24
CA PHE A 122 39.85 7.55 -4.54
C PHE A 122 41.21 8.21 -4.82
N ASP A 123 42.28 7.42 -4.82
CA ASP A 123 43.64 7.96 -5.04
C ASP A 123 43.91 8.36 -6.51
N VAL A 124 43.04 7.93 -7.40
CA VAL A 124 43.09 8.09 -8.86
C VAL A 124 41.66 8.22 -9.38
N PRO A 125 41.43 8.73 -10.60
CA PRO A 125 40.11 8.72 -11.19
C PRO A 125 39.60 7.28 -11.35
N TYR A 126 38.44 6.99 -10.74
CA TYR A 126 37.75 5.73 -10.91
C TYR A 126 36.58 5.87 -11.89
N GLU A 127 36.26 4.77 -12.53
CA GLU A 127 35.01 4.57 -13.24
C GLU A 127 34.22 3.44 -12.58
N VAL A 128 32.90 3.51 -12.65
CA VAL A 128 31.99 2.52 -12.10
C VAL A 128 31.04 2.02 -13.20
N GLY A 129 30.81 0.72 -13.21
CA GLY A 129 29.86 0.06 -14.09
C GLY A 129 29.04 -0.98 -13.36
N LEU A 130 27.85 -1.30 -13.87
CA LEU A 130 27.09 -2.44 -13.37
C LEU A 130 27.70 -3.73 -13.91
N LYS A 131 28.01 -4.68 -13.03
CA LYS A 131 28.49 -6.02 -13.41
C LYS A 131 27.37 -7.06 -13.44
N SER A 132 26.46 -6.99 -12.47
CA SER A 132 25.29 -7.85 -12.44
C SER A 132 24.16 -7.29 -11.59
N PHE A 133 22.93 -7.58 -12.01
CA PHE A 133 21.72 -7.35 -11.25
C PHE A 133 20.94 -8.68 -11.14
N VAL A 134 20.56 -9.06 -9.92
CA VAL A 134 19.80 -10.29 -9.67
C VAL A 134 18.68 -10.03 -8.68
N THR A 135 17.46 -10.37 -9.04
CA THR A 135 16.29 -10.39 -8.14
C THR A 135 15.21 -11.33 -8.67
N TYR A 136 14.02 -11.34 -8.08
CA TYR A 136 12.86 -12.07 -8.60
C TYR A 136 11.82 -11.09 -9.16
N ASN A 137 11.16 -11.46 -10.24
CA ASN A 137 10.07 -10.70 -10.83
C ASN A 137 8.79 -10.86 -9.99
N SER A 138 8.71 -10.11 -8.90
CA SER A 138 7.57 -10.10 -7.97
C SER A 138 6.65 -8.88 -8.15
N ILE A 139 6.80 -8.16 -9.26
CA ILE A 139 6.09 -6.91 -9.56
C ILE A 139 4.59 -7.20 -9.74
N ARG A 140 3.75 -6.50 -8.98
CA ARG A 140 2.28 -6.64 -9.03
C ARG A 140 1.69 -5.82 -10.18
N ASN A 141 0.76 -6.41 -10.90
CA ASN A 141 -0.12 -5.69 -11.82
C ASN A 141 -1.47 -5.31 -11.17
N VAL A 142 -1.84 -5.98 -10.07
CA VAL A 142 -2.97 -5.59 -9.22
C VAL A 142 -2.47 -5.18 -7.83
N THR A 143 -2.86 -3.98 -7.41
CA THR A 143 -2.46 -3.31 -6.18
C THR A 143 -3.68 -2.73 -5.49
N GLU A 144 -3.51 -2.24 -4.26
CA GLU A 144 -4.55 -1.54 -3.51
C GLU A 144 -5.04 -0.26 -4.21
N ARG A 145 -4.34 0.19 -5.27
CA ARG A 145 -4.68 1.38 -6.06
C ARG A 145 -5.51 1.08 -7.30
N ASN A 146 -5.70 -0.18 -7.67
CA ASN A 146 -6.39 -0.57 -8.90
C ASN A 146 -7.11 -1.93 -8.79
N ASN A 147 -7.58 -2.34 -7.61
CA ASN A 147 -8.14 -3.66 -7.38
C ASN A 147 -9.65 -3.72 -7.17
N LYS A 148 -10.40 -2.64 -7.45
CA LYS A 148 -11.84 -2.59 -7.17
C LYS A 148 -12.71 -2.79 -8.41
N VAL A 149 -13.76 -3.60 -8.26
CA VAL A 149 -14.87 -3.73 -9.21
C VAL A 149 -16.17 -3.36 -8.51
N VAL A 150 -17.07 -2.68 -9.21
CA VAL A 150 -18.38 -2.30 -8.69
C VAL A 150 -19.47 -2.79 -9.64
N TYR A 151 -20.30 -3.69 -9.14
CA TYR A 151 -21.44 -4.25 -9.86
C TYR A 151 -22.71 -3.46 -9.54
N LEU A 152 -23.50 -3.16 -10.57
CA LEU A 152 -24.76 -2.43 -10.50
C LEU A 152 -25.88 -3.23 -11.14
N TYR A 153 -26.89 -3.58 -10.34
CA TYR A 153 -27.99 -4.44 -10.78
C TYR A 153 -29.30 -4.07 -10.09
N LEU A 154 -30.43 -4.51 -10.66
CA LEU A 154 -31.72 -4.37 -10.00
C LEU A 154 -31.91 -5.51 -9.00
N PRO A 155 -32.47 -5.28 -7.81
CA PRO A 155 -32.74 -6.36 -6.86
C PRO A 155 -33.78 -7.33 -7.42
N ASP A 156 -33.64 -8.61 -7.08
CA ASP A 156 -34.58 -9.65 -7.50
C ASP A 156 -35.96 -9.40 -6.86
N ARG A 157 -37.03 -9.73 -7.59
CA ARG A 157 -38.42 -9.49 -7.12
C ARG A 157 -38.76 -10.26 -5.84
N GLU A 158 -38.03 -11.33 -5.52
CA GLU A 158 -38.23 -12.16 -4.33
C GLU A 158 -37.61 -11.60 -3.05
N SER A 159 -36.73 -10.59 -3.12
CA SER A 159 -36.16 -9.96 -1.92
C SER A 159 -37.17 -9.06 -1.19
N LYS A 160 -38.23 -8.62 -1.87
CA LYS A 160 -39.26 -7.73 -1.30
C LYS A 160 -40.15 -8.39 -0.26
N SER A 161 -40.28 -9.72 -0.25
CA SER A 161 -41.16 -10.42 0.71
C SER A 161 -40.51 -10.65 2.07
N LYS A 162 -39.17 -10.63 2.19
CA LYS A 162 -38.48 -10.76 3.48
C LYS A 162 -38.33 -9.44 4.26
N GLU A 163 -38.32 -8.30 3.56
CA GLU A 163 -38.15 -6.98 4.19
C GLU A 163 -39.44 -6.44 4.84
N VAL A 164 -40.61 -6.95 4.44
CA VAL A 164 -41.92 -6.56 5.01
C VAL A 164 -42.19 -7.25 6.35
N GLU A 165 -41.65 -8.45 6.58
CA GLU A 165 -41.83 -9.17 7.86
C GLU A 165 -40.93 -8.65 8.99
N LEU A 166 -39.72 -8.13 8.71
CA LEU A 166 -38.87 -7.57 9.76
C LEU A 166 -39.36 -6.21 10.28
N ASN A 167 -40.04 -5.42 9.45
CA ASN A 167 -40.46 -4.07 9.81
C ASN A 167 -41.83 -3.99 10.49
N THR A 168 -42.55 -5.12 10.61
CA THR A 168 -43.86 -5.16 11.27
C THR A 168 -43.77 -5.51 12.77
N THR A 169 -42.60 -5.92 13.28
CA THR A 169 -42.43 -6.37 14.67
C THR A 169 -41.83 -5.31 15.60
N MET A 170 -41.51 -4.11 15.11
CA MET A 170 -40.87 -3.04 15.90
C MET A 170 -41.73 -1.77 15.91
N THR A 171 -42.98 -1.89 16.37
CA THR A 171 -43.75 -0.74 16.87
C THR A 171 -44.91 -1.22 17.74
N LYS A 172 -44.64 -1.50 19.02
CA LYS A 172 -45.56 -1.33 20.17
C LYS A 172 -44.89 -1.77 21.48
N GLY A 173 -44.87 -0.89 22.47
CA GLY A 173 -44.89 -1.28 23.88
C GLY A 173 -43.66 -0.93 24.70
N THR A 174 -43.70 0.26 25.29
CA THR A 174 -42.98 0.74 26.47
C THR A 174 -43.15 -0.14 27.72
N ASP A 175 -42.13 -0.07 28.59
CA ASP A 175 -42.11 -0.27 30.05
C ASP A 175 -42.64 -1.59 30.65
N GLN A 176 -41.74 -2.35 31.28
CA GLN A 176 -41.73 -2.55 32.75
C GLN A 176 -40.52 -3.40 33.19
N ILE A 177 -39.84 -2.89 34.22
CA ILE A 177 -38.86 -3.61 35.03
C ILE A 177 -39.66 -4.37 36.10
N GLU A 178 -39.49 -5.70 36.18
CA GLU A 178 -39.85 -6.46 37.37
C GLU A 178 -38.78 -7.52 37.69
N VAL A 179 -38.41 -7.53 38.97
CA VAL A 179 -37.42 -8.38 39.63
C VAL A 179 -38.17 -9.55 40.27
N VAL A 180 -37.86 -10.82 39.95
CA VAL A 180 -38.06 -11.96 40.86
C VAL A 180 -36.97 -13.04 40.64
N SER A 181 -36.67 -13.72 41.75
CA SER A 181 -35.46 -14.38 42.23
C SER A 181 -35.29 -15.90 41.97
N LEU A 182 -34.01 -16.33 42.09
CA LEU A 182 -33.43 -17.55 42.72
C LEU A 182 -34.14 -18.93 42.61
N GLU A 183 -33.39 -19.94 42.17
CA GLU A 183 -32.97 -21.14 42.95
C GLU A 183 -32.14 -22.11 42.07
N GLN A 184 -30.84 -22.29 42.34
CA GLN A 184 -30.21 -23.46 42.99
C GLN A 184 -30.54 -24.85 42.40
N GLN A 185 -29.52 -25.52 41.84
CA GLN A 185 -29.11 -26.87 42.28
C GLN A 185 -27.73 -27.28 41.70
N LYS A 186 -26.85 -27.76 42.60
CA LYS A 186 -25.57 -28.49 42.34
C LYS A 186 -25.84 -30.00 42.23
N PRO A 187 -24.88 -30.81 41.72
CA PRO A 187 -23.93 -31.53 42.60
C PRO A 187 -22.46 -31.56 42.08
N ARG A 188 -21.43 -31.31 42.94
CA ARG A 188 -20.45 -32.26 43.55
C ARG A 188 -19.60 -33.09 42.55
N THR A 189 -18.37 -32.72 42.22
CA THR A 189 -17.03 -32.98 42.86
C THR A 189 -16.48 -34.41 42.83
N THR A 190 -15.30 -34.58 42.22
CA THR A 190 -14.11 -35.27 42.81
C THR A 190 -12.79 -34.91 42.09
N ARG A 191 -11.71 -34.78 42.89
CA ARG A 191 -10.27 -34.50 42.56
C ARG A 191 -9.66 -35.67 41.76
N THR A 192 -8.60 -35.52 40.94
CA THR A 192 -7.18 -35.30 41.32
C THR A 192 -6.29 -35.12 40.05
N GLY A 193 -5.12 -34.47 40.18
CA GLY A 193 -3.94 -34.77 39.33
C GLY A 193 -3.25 -33.60 38.61
N ARG A 194 -1.93 -33.44 38.85
CA ARG A 194 -0.98 -32.49 38.24
C ARG A 194 -0.72 -32.76 36.74
N ALA A 195 -0.49 -31.70 35.93
CA ALA A 195 0.72 -31.49 35.10
C ALA A 195 0.60 -30.34 34.06
N ALA A 196 1.68 -29.55 33.95
CA ALA A 196 2.23 -28.75 32.84
C ALA A 196 1.36 -27.73 32.04
N PRO A 197 1.91 -26.54 31.70
CA PRO A 197 1.21 -25.52 30.93
C PRO A 197 1.18 -25.86 29.43
N ALA A 198 -0.02 -25.82 28.86
CA ALA A 198 -0.28 -25.87 27.43
C ALA A 198 0.13 -24.55 26.75
N SER A 199 0.75 -24.70 25.59
CA SER A 199 1.05 -23.65 24.59
C SER A 199 -0.21 -22.85 24.23
N PRO A 200 -0.16 -21.52 24.10
CA PRO A 200 -1.29 -20.78 23.55
C PRO A 200 -1.35 -20.99 22.04
N SER A 201 -2.47 -21.57 21.63
CA SER A 201 -2.98 -21.67 20.26
C SER A 201 -3.11 -20.30 19.59
N VAL A 202 -2.79 -20.30 18.30
CA VAL A 202 -3.01 -19.25 17.29
C VAL A 202 -4.43 -18.68 17.37
N PRO A 203 -4.64 -17.35 17.36
CA PRO A 203 -5.99 -16.80 17.23
C PRO A 203 -6.49 -16.96 15.79
N GLU A 204 -7.73 -17.45 15.73
CA GLU A 204 -8.62 -17.60 14.58
C GLU A 204 -8.56 -16.46 13.55
N GLN A 205 -8.68 -16.89 12.30
CA GLN A 205 -8.93 -16.08 11.12
C GLN A 205 -10.15 -15.18 11.36
N VAL A 206 -9.94 -13.87 11.25
CA VAL A 206 -11.02 -12.89 11.19
C VAL A 206 -11.71 -13.06 9.83
N ASN A 207 -12.88 -13.70 9.83
CA ASN A 207 -13.81 -13.68 8.70
C ASN A 207 -14.16 -12.22 8.39
N MET A 208 -13.74 -11.74 7.22
CA MET A 208 -14.18 -10.45 6.69
C MET A 208 -15.65 -10.59 6.28
N ILE A 209 -16.50 -9.84 6.98
CA ILE A 209 -17.93 -9.75 6.76
C ILE A 209 -18.16 -9.11 5.38
N GLU A 210 -18.88 -9.82 4.50
CA GLU A 210 -19.45 -9.28 3.26
C GLU A 210 -20.39 -8.12 3.63
N ASN A 211 -19.94 -6.90 3.40
CA ASN A 211 -20.78 -5.73 3.63
C ASN A 211 -21.44 -5.28 2.31
N GLU A 212 -22.65 -5.76 2.06
CA GLU A 212 -23.57 -5.11 1.12
C GLU A 212 -24.02 -3.77 1.73
N PHE A 213 -23.58 -2.65 1.15
CA PHE A 213 -24.05 -1.32 1.53
C PHE A 213 -24.93 -0.73 0.43
N THR A 214 -26.20 -0.46 0.78
CA THR A 214 -27.17 0.25 -0.06
C THR A 214 -27.03 1.75 0.14
N TYR A 215 -26.80 2.51 -0.94
CA TYR A 215 -26.88 3.98 -0.93
C TYR A 215 -27.72 4.49 -2.11
N ASP A 216 -28.45 5.58 -1.89
CA ASP A 216 -29.34 6.23 -2.86
C ASP A 216 -28.55 7.04 -3.89
N ILE A 217 -28.84 6.81 -5.17
CA ILE A 217 -28.40 7.68 -6.26
C ILE A 217 -29.63 8.00 -7.11
N ASP A 218 -29.99 9.27 -7.15
CA ASP A 218 -31.02 9.79 -8.04
C ASP A 218 -30.45 9.92 -9.45
N MET A 219 -30.96 9.09 -10.36
CA MET A 219 -30.86 9.33 -11.79
C MET A 219 -32.19 9.02 -12.47
N ASP A 220 -32.73 10.01 -13.16
CA ASP A 220 -33.95 9.90 -13.95
C ASP A 220 -33.72 8.95 -15.14
N GLU A 221 -34.49 7.87 -15.19
CA GLU A 221 -34.60 7.00 -16.36
C GLU A 221 -36.09 7.05 -16.78
N GLU A 222 -36.38 7.70 -17.91
CA GLU A 222 -37.73 7.78 -18.48
C GLU A 222 -37.97 6.57 -19.39
N THR A 223 -39.04 5.82 -19.14
CA THR A 223 -39.53 4.78 -20.05
C THR A 223 -41.02 5.02 -20.30
N GLU A 224 -41.39 5.14 -21.57
CA GLU A 224 -42.78 5.23 -22.05
C GLU A 224 -43.32 3.82 -22.30
N GLU A 225 -44.39 3.44 -21.61
CA GLU A 225 -45.22 2.28 -21.99
C GLU A 225 -46.60 2.81 -22.39
N MET A 226 -47.07 2.39 -23.58
CA MET A 226 -48.42 2.66 -24.04
C MET A 226 -49.38 1.61 -23.48
N GLU A 227 -50.29 2.03 -22.60
CA GLU A 227 -51.57 1.35 -22.41
C GLU A 227 -52.70 2.32 -22.75
N GLU A 228 -53.72 1.80 -23.43
CA GLU A 228 -54.87 2.55 -23.92
C GLU A 228 -55.55 3.34 -22.78
N GLY A 229 -55.63 4.67 -22.97
CA GLY A 229 -56.57 5.52 -22.25
C GLY A 229 -56.25 5.76 -20.78
N VAL A 230 -55.17 6.52 -20.53
CA VAL A 230 -55.00 7.58 -19.50
C VAL A 230 -53.49 7.72 -19.29
N GLU A 231 -52.90 8.82 -19.78
CA GLU A 231 -51.52 9.20 -19.47
C GLU A 231 -51.39 9.48 -17.97
N LYS A 232 -50.96 8.46 -17.22
CA LYS A 232 -50.36 8.65 -15.90
C LYS A 232 -48.90 8.26 -16.00
N LYS A 233 -48.03 9.28 -16.15
CA LYS A 233 -46.57 9.14 -15.97
C LYS A 233 -46.28 8.72 -14.53
N VAL A 234 -46.29 7.42 -14.25
CA VAL A 234 -45.80 6.88 -12.98
C VAL A 234 -44.30 6.65 -13.11
N LYS A 235 -43.50 7.63 -12.67
CA LYS A 235 -42.04 7.45 -12.50
C LYS A 235 -41.79 6.36 -11.44
N LYS A 236 -41.62 5.11 -11.85
CA LYS A 236 -41.11 4.04 -10.96
C LYS A 236 -39.59 4.20 -10.85
N LYS A 237 -39.12 4.88 -9.80
CA LYS A 237 -37.69 4.87 -9.43
C LYS A 237 -37.29 3.44 -9.05
N SER A 238 -36.60 2.78 -9.96
CA SER A 238 -36.04 1.45 -9.74
C SER A 238 -34.69 1.59 -9.06
N ARG A 239 -34.61 1.33 -7.75
CA ARG A 239 -33.37 1.45 -6.97
C ARG A 239 -32.38 0.36 -7.41
N LYS A 240 -31.26 0.76 -8.01
CA LYS A 240 -30.15 -0.15 -8.38
C LYS A 240 -29.28 -0.43 -7.14
N VAL A 241 -28.91 -1.68 -6.93
CA VAL A 241 -28.02 -2.15 -5.87
C VAL A 241 -26.57 -2.07 -6.34
N ARG A 242 -25.65 -1.75 -5.41
CA ARG A 242 -24.20 -1.75 -5.64
C ARG A 242 -23.55 -2.90 -4.87
N LYS A 243 -22.85 -3.81 -5.56
CA LYS A 243 -21.96 -4.80 -4.91
C LYS A 243 -20.52 -4.42 -5.21
N TYR A 244 -19.68 -4.41 -4.18
CA TYR A 244 -18.25 -4.13 -4.30
C TYR A 244 -17.48 -5.45 -4.25
N HIS A 245 -16.54 -5.62 -5.18
CA HIS A 245 -15.56 -6.69 -5.14
C HIS A 245 -14.15 -6.11 -5.13
N PHE A 246 -13.31 -6.64 -4.25
CA PHE A 246 -11.90 -6.28 -4.15
C PHE A 246 -11.07 -7.49 -4.52
N ILE A 247 -10.30 -7.36 -5.61
CA ILE A 247 -9.35 -8.36 -6.03
C ILE A 247 -8.14 -8.27 -5.09
N GLU A 248 -7.63 -9.41 -4.64
CA GLU A 248 -6.44 -9.41 -3.78
C GLU A 248 -5.23 -8.80 -4.52
N PRO A 249 -4.42 -7.95 -3.89
CA PRO A 249 -3.21 -7.41 -4.52
C PRO A 249 -2.20 -8.52 -4.85
N GLY A 250 -1.87 -8.65 -6.13
CA GLY A 250 -1.16 -9.81 -6.62
C GLY A 250 -0.66 -9.67 -8.05
N ILE A 251 -0.20 -10.82 -8.54
CA ILE A 251 0.30 -10.99 -9.88
C ILE A 251 -0.70 -11.88 -10.59
N TYR A 252 -1.30 -11.37 -11.67
CA TYR A 252 -2.35 -12.07 -12.38
C TYR A 252 -2.10 -12.09 -13.88
N GLU A 253 -2.45 -13.19 -14.53
CA GLU A 253 -2.67 -13.19 -15.97
C GLU A 253 -4.01 -12.54 -16.34
N VAL A 254 -4.19 -12.16 -17.62
CA VAL A 254 -5.44 -11.53 -18.05
C VAL A 254 -6.62 -12.45 -17.78
N GLU A 255 -6.50 -13.71 -18.18
CA GLU A 255 -7.54 -14.71 -18.05
C GLU A 255 -7.96 -14.91 -16.59
N GLU A 256 -7.01 -14.93 -15.65
CA GLU A 256 -7.27 -15.04 -14.21
C GLU A 256 -8.07 -13.84 -13.69
N LEU A 257 -7.74 -12.62 -14.12
CA LEU A 257 -8.51 -11.43 -13.76
C LEU A 257 -9.93 -11.48 -14.31
N LEU A 258 -10.11 -11.94 -15.55
CA LEU A 258 -11.43 -12.04 -16.14
C LEU A 258 -12.28 -13.10 -15.41
N GLU A 259 -11.70 -14.24 -15.07
CA GLU A 259 -12.36 -15.30 -14.29
C GLU A 259 -12.74 -14.83 -12.88
N GLU A 260 -11.82 -14.15 -12.19
CA GLU A 260 -12.04 -13.59 -10.86
C GLU A 260 -13.22 -12.60 -10.84
N ILE A 261 -13.32 -11.74 -11.85
CA ILE A 261 -14.43 -10.80 -11.99
C ILE A 261 -15.74 -11.55 -12.24
N GLN A 262 -15.74 -12.50 -13.18
CA GLN A 262 -16.95 -13.26 -13.53
C GLN A 262 -17.49 -14.11 -12.37
N THR A 263 -16.61 -14.67 -11.54
CA THR A 263 -16.97 -15.55 -10.42
C THR A 263 -17.56 -14.78 -9.23
N ASN A 264 -17.18 -13.51 -9.07
CA ASN A 264 -17.61 -12.67 -7.94
C ASN A 264 -18.83 -11.79 -8.22
N VAL A 265 -19.48 -11.99 -9.36
CA VAL A 265 -20.77 -11.36 -9.73
C VAL A 265 -21.82 -11.67 -8.65
N PRO A 266 -22.81 -10.78 -8.40
CA PRO A 266 -23.95 -11.09 -7.52
C PRO A 266 -24.66 -12.40 -7.89
N THR A 267 -25.25 -13.07 -6.89
CA THR A 267 -26.01 -14.31 -7.08
C THR A 267 -27.12 -14.12 -8.12
N ASN A 268 -27.38 -15.15 -8.94
CA ASN A 268 -28.37 -15.15 -10.03
C ASN A 268 -28.13 -14.13 -11.14
N ARG A 269 -26.92 -13.60 -11.25
CA ARG A 269 -26.52 -12.67 -12.31
C ARG A 269 -25.35 -13.22 -13.09
N ASN A 270 -25.14 -12.69 -14.29
CA ASN A 270 -24.06 -13.10 -15.15
C ASN A 270 -23.34 -11.92 -15.80
N ILE A 271 -22.06 -12.14 -16.03
CA ILE A 271 -21.29 -11.32 -16.94
C ILE A 271 -20.30 -12.23 -17.65
N SER A 272 -20.12 -11.95 -18.93
CA SER A 272 -19.09 -12.53 -19.76
C SER A 272 -18.05 -11.44 -20.02
N LEU A 273 -16.82 -11.70 -19.63
CA LEU A 273 -15.64 -10.95 -20.03
C LEU A 273 -14.76 -11.89 -20.84
N THR A 274 -14.33 -11.45 -22.02
CA THR A 274 -13.49 -12.27 -22.89
C THR A 274 -12.41 -11.42 -23.54
N LEU A 275 -11.17 -11.89 -23.47
CA LEU A 275 -10.06 -11.26 -24.18
C LEU A 275 -10.12 -11.62 -25.66
N ASN A 276 -10.25 -10.61 -26.51
CA ASN A 276 -10.02 -10.76 -27.93
C ASN A 276 -8.52 -10.84 -28.20
N LYS A 277 -8.00 -12.04 -28.44
CA LYS A 277 -6.55 -12.29 -28.64
C LYS A 277 -5.95 -11.59 -29.86
N ARG A 278 -6.76 -11.10 -30.81
CA ARG A 278 -6.25 -10.35 -31.98
C ARG A 278 -6.08 -8.87 -31.68
N THR A 279 -7.01 -8.28 -30.94
CA THR A 279 -6.99 -6.84 -30.61
C THR A 279 -6.44 -6.55 -29.22
N LEU A 280 -6.23 -7.59 -28.40
CA LEU A 280 -5.90 -7.52 -26.98
C LEU A 280 -6.85 -6.64 -26.17
N ARG A 281 -8.12 -6.57 -26.60
CA ARG A 281 -9.20 -5.82 -25.94
C ARG A 281 -10.16 -6.76 -25.24
N VAL A 282 -10.78 -6.31 -24.16
CA VAL A 282 -11.76 -7.09 -23.41
C VAL A 282 -13.16 -6.74 -23.92
N ASP A 283 -13.88 -7.76 -24.36
CA ASP A 283 -15.31 -7.68 -24.62
C ASP A 283 -16.08 -8.05 -23.34
N MET A 284 -17.09 -7.25 -23.00
CA MET A 284 -17.87 -7.36 -21.78
C MET A 284 -19.36 -7.31 -22.10
N LYS A 285 -20.12 -8.30 -21.62
CA LYS A 285 -21.58 -8.35 -21.75
C LYS A 285 -22.19 -9.09 -20.55
N GLY A 286 -23.26 -8.55 -19.96
CA GLY A 286 -23.97 -9.23 -18.88
C GLY A 286 -25.27 -8.55 -18.53
N ASP A 287 -26.00 -9.13 -17.59
CA ASP A 287 -27.23 -8.56 -17.02
C ASP A 287 -26.96 -7.58 -15.85
N VAL A 288 -25.68 -7.35 -15.55
CA VAL A 288 -25.15 -6.41 -14.56
C VAL A 288 -24.36 -5.30 -15.24
N GLY A 289 -24.52 -4.07 -14.77
CA GLY A 289 -23.67 -2.95 -15.16
C GLY A 289 -22.40 -2.91 -14.30
N ILE A 290 -21.28 -2.46 -14.85
CA ILE A 290 -20.03 -2.30 -14.09
C ILE A 290 -19.64 -0.83 -14.05
N ASP A 291 -19.35 -0.35 -12.85
CA ASP A 291 -18.88 1.02 -12.60
C ASP A 291 -17.37 1.03 -12.37
N PHE A 292 -16.63 1.54 -13.36
CA PHE A 292 -15.18 1.76 -13.30
C PHE A 292 -14.79 3.22 -13.02
N SER A 293 -15.75 4.09 -12.68
CA SER A 293 -15.48 5.52 -12.45
C SER A 293 -14.62 5.78 -11.20
N GLY A 294 -14.66 4.87 -10.22
CA GLY A 294 -13.96 5.02 -8.94
C GLY A 294 -12.43 5.04 -9.07
N PRO A 295 -11.71 5.81 -8.23
CA PRO A 295 -10.26 6.05 -8.36
C PRO A 295 -9.42 4.77 -8.27
N ILE A 296 -9.85 3.78 -7.50
CA ILE A 296 -9.16 2.50 -7.29
C ILE A 296 -9.66 1.35 -8.19
N SER A 297 -10.34 1.68 -9.29
CA SER A 297 -10.91 0.69 -10.19
C SER A 297 -9.86 -0.13 -10.95
N ILE A 298 -10.14 -1.42 -11.19
CA ILE A 298 -9.38 -2.29 -12.09
C ILE A 298 -9.64 -1.99 -13.58
N GLY A 299 -10.73 -1.28 -13.92
CA GLY A 299 -11.14 -1.00 -15.29
C GLY A 299 -10.02 -0.53 -16.23
N PRO A 300 -9.18 0.46 -15.83
CA PRO A 300 -8.05 0.91 -16.63
C PRO A 300 -7.03 -0.18 -16.98
N VAL A 301 -6.77 -1.14 -16.09
CA VAL A 301 -5.87 -2.30 -16.33
C VAL A 301 -6.44 -3.18 -17.43
N LEU A 302 -7.75 -3.37 -17.43
CA LEU A 302 -8.48 -4.12 -18.47
C LEU A 302 -8.73 -3.30 -19.75
N GLY A 303 -8.21 -2.07 -19.82
CA GLY A 303 -8.32 -1.20 -21.00
C GLY A 303 -9.64 -0.42 -21.09
N PHE A 304 -10.49 -0.45 -20.07
CA PHE A 304 -11.73 0.35 -20.01
C PHE A 304 -11.46 1.77 -19.51
N GLU A 305 -12.27 2.72 -19.99
CA GLU A 305 -12.31 4.07 -19.41
C GLU A 305 -12.97 4.07 -18.04
N ARG A 306 -12.69 5.12 -17.25
CA ARG A 306 -13.24 5.32 -15.90
C ARG A 306 -14.68 5.83 -15.98
N THR A 307 -15.58 4.97 -16.42
CA THR A 307 -16.99 5.30 -16.64
C THR A 307 -17.90 4.16 -16.19
N LEU A 308 -19.20 4.42 -16.25
CA LEU A 308 -20.24 3.42 -16.01
C LEU A 308 -20.59 2.69 -17.31
N TYR A 309 -20.46 1.36 -17.30
CA TYR A 309 -20.87 0.48 -18.37
C TYR A 309 -22.23 -0.16 -18.03
N LYS A 310 -23.25 0.13 -18.84
CA LYS A 310 -24.63 -0.29 -18.59
C LYS A 310 -24.83 -1.79 -18.85
N ALA A 311 -25.71 -2.43 -18.07
CA ALA A 311 -26.16 -3.81 -18.28
C ALA A 311 -26.80 -4.01 -19.66
N ASN A 312 -26.84 -5.26 -20.12
CA ASN A 312 -27.50 -5.73 -21.35
C ASN A 312 -27.00 -5.08 -22.65
N ILE A 313 -25.82 -4.47 -22.61
CA ILE A 313 -25.15 -3.86 -23.75
C ILE A 313 -23.78 -4.53 -23.91
N ASN A 314 -23.37 -4.78 -25.16
CA ASN A 314 -22.02 -5.23 -25.44
C ASN A 314 -21.08 -4.03 -25.35
N HIS A 315 -20.05 -4.16 -24.53
CA HIS A 315 -18.98 -3.17 -24.41
C HIS A 315 -17.66 -3.80 -24.81
N THR A 316 -16.80 -3.01 -25.45
CA THR A 316 -15.42 -3.40 -25.74
C THR A 316 -14.51 -2.36 -25.11
N SER A 317 -13.43 -2.82 -24.49
CA SER A 317 -12.43 -1.93 -23.90
C SER A 317 -11.87 -0.97 -24.95
N THR A 318 -11.69 0.30 -24.60
CA THR A 318 -11.23 1.32 -25.55
C THR A 318 -9.74 1.18 -25.84
N ARG A 319 -8.98 0.67 -24.86
CA ARG A 319 -7.54 0.38 -24.97
C ARG A 319 -7.29 -1.13 -24.86
N MET A 320 -6.10 -1.53 -25.27
CA MET A 320 -5.60 -2.88 -25.00
C MET A 320 -5.46 -3.09 -23.49
N VAL A 321 -5.57 -4.34 -23.06
CA VAL A 321 -5.28 -4.74 -21.68
C VAL A 321 -3.83 -4.42 -21.36
N ASP A 322 -3.59 -3.79 -20.22
CA ASP A 322 -2.27 -3.39 -19.75
C ASP A 322 -1.98 -4.03 -18.38
N ILE A 323 -1.67 -5.32 -18.43
CA ILE A 323 -1.21 -6.10 -17.26
C ILE A 323 0.31 -6.05 -17.06
N PHE A 324 1.04 -5.38 -17.94
CA PHE A 324 2.50 -5.22 -17.90
C PHE A 324 2.87 -3.74 -17.92
N PRO A 325 2.59 -2.98 -16.84
CA PRO A 325 2.85 -1.55 -16.82
C PRO A 325 4.36 -1.23 -16.83
N ILE A 326 5.23 -2.20 -16.51
CA ILE A 326 6.68 -2.01 -16.47
C ILE A 326 7.31 -2.85 -17.57
N ASN A 327 7.86 -2.18 -18.57
CA ASN A 327 8.55 -2.82 -19.71
C ASN A 327 10.07 -2.74 -19.59
N MET A 328 10.57 -1.74 -18.85
CA MET A 328 11.99 -1.44 -18.75
C MET A 328 12.36 -1.18 -17.30
N ILE A 329 13.52 -1.69 -16.90
CA ILE A 329 14.13 -1.41 -15.60
C ILE A 329 15.39 -0.59 -15.84
N ARG A 330 15.51 0.52 -15.13
CA ARG A 330 16.71 1.36 -15.07
C ARG A 330 17.31 1.33 -13.68
N ILE A 331 18.62 1.22 -13.61
CA ILE A 331 19.39 1.31 -12.37
C ILE A 331 20.11 2.66 -12.39
N ARG A 332 19.79 3.50 -11.41
CA ARG A 332 20.36 4.84 -11.21
C ARG A 332 21.34 4.84 -10.04
N CYS A 333 22.45 5.54 -10.15
CA CYS A 333 23.55 5.57 -9.19
C CYS A 333 24.04 6.99 -8.95
N ASN A 334 24.03 7.47 -7.70
CA ASN A 334 24.46 8.83 -7.38
C ASN A 334 25.91 9.17 -7.77
N LEU A 335 26.75 8.16 -7.98
CA LEU A 335 28.17 8.33 -8.32
C LEU A 335 28.42 8.67 -9.79
N VAL A 336 27.39 8.61 -10.64
CA VAL A 336 27.54 8.88 -12.08
C VAL A 336 26.71 10.10 -12.48
N LYS A 337 27.19 10.81 -13.49
CA LYS A 337 26.45 11.83 -14.23
C LYS A 337 26.63 11.51 -15.70
N SER A 338 25.57 11.65 -16.49
CA SER A 338 25.47 11.22 -17.88
C SER A 338 26.73 11.52 -18.71
N ASN A 339 27.07 10.59 -19.59
CA ASN A 339 28.15 10.74 -20.58
C ASN A 339 27.67 11.45 -21.87
N VAL A 340 26.38 11.79 -21.98
CA VAL A 340 25.92 12.60 -23.11
C VAL A 340 26.37 14.03 -22.85
N SER A 341 27.05 14.64 -23.82
CA SER A 341 27.55 16.03 -23.83
C SER A 341 26.48 17.11 -23.61
N ASP A 342 25.25 16.72 -23.27
CA ASP A 342 24.18 17.59 -22.83
C ASP A 342 24.29 17.85 -21.33
N THR A 343 24.96 18.96 -21.00
CA THR A 343 25.14 19.46 -19.64
C THR A 343 23.84 19.81 -18.90
N LYS A 344 22.67 19.72 -19.58
CA LYS A 344 21.35 19.96 -18.98
C LYS A 344 20.70 18.68 -18.44
N LEU A 345 21.05 17.51 -18.98
CA LEU A 345 20.50 16.22 -18.57
C LEU A 345 21.46 15.53 -17.60
N ASN A 346 21.36 15.89 -16.31
CA ASN A 346 21.98 15.16 -15.20
C ASN A 346 21.29 13.79 -15.02
N ASP A 347 21.47 12.88 -15.98
CA ASP A 347 21.05 11.49 -15.82
C ASP A 347 22.10 10.72 -15.03
N ASP A 348 21.68 9.93 -14.06
CA ASP A 348 22.51 9.11 -13.19
C ASP A 348 22.26 7.61 -13.44
N THR A 349 21.69 7.25 -14.61
CA THR A 349 21.49 5.87 -15.04
C THR A 349 22.82 5.18 -15.37
N ILE A 350 23.10 4.07 -14.69
CA ILE A 350 24.30 3.24 -14.90
C ILE A 350 24.04 2.04 -15.80
N PHE A 351 22.78 1.58 -15.86
CA PHE A 351 22.36 0.47 -16.72
C PHE A 351 20.84 0.46 -16.90
N GLU A 352 20.39 0.03 -18.08
CA GLU A 352 18.98 -0.10 -18.45
C GLU A 352 18.80 -1.41 -19.22
N PHE A 353 17.71 -2.12 -18.95
CA PHE A 353 17.36 -3.36 -19.65
C PHE A 353 15.84 -3.57 -19.70
N PRO A 354 15.33 -4.26 -20.74
CA PRO A 354 13.92 -4.63 -20.81
C PRO A 354 13.59 -5.76 -19.82
N LEU A 355 12.41 -5.71 -19.21
CA LEU A 355 11.91 -6.78 -18.35
C LEU A 355 11.40 -7.95 -19.21
N ASN A 356 12.27 -8.91 -19.49
CA ASN A 356 11.99 -10.01 -20.43
C ASN A 356 11.75 -11.38 -19.76
N VAL A 357 11.58 -11.42 -18.44
CA VAL A 357 11.30 -12.67 -17.72
C VAL A 357 9.84 -12.74 -17.32
N ALA A 358 9.30 -13.95 -17.24
CA ALA A 358 7.94 -14.13 -16.76
C ALA A 358 7.83 -13.76 -15.28
N ARG A 359 6.60 -13.65 -14.81
CA ARG A 359 6.28 -13.37 -13.42
C ARG A 359 6.73 -14.52 -12.51
N GLY A 360 7.23 -14.17 -11.33
CA GLY A 360 7.78 -15.13 -10.36
C GLY A 360 9.16 -15.70 -10.73
N GLU A 361 9.65 -15.46 -11.95
CA GLU A 361 10.97 -15.92 -12.38
C GLU A 361 12.09 -15.03 -11.83
N LYS A 362 13.31 -15.58 -11.80
CA LYS A 362 14.49 -14.84 -11.39
C LYS A 362 14.94 -13.93 -12.53
N ILE A 363 15.02 -12.62 -12.27
CA ILE A 363 15.68 -11.65 -13.13
C ILE A 363 17.19 -11.80 -12.91
N ILE A 364 17.93 -12.12 -13.97
CA ILE A 364 19.40 -12.21 -13.94
C ILE A 364 19.95 -11.41 -15.11
N GLU A 365 20.41 -10.20 -14.83
CA GLU A 365 20.98 -9.33 -15.84
C GLU A 365 22.47 -9.15 -15.65
N ARG A 366 23.21 -9.36 -16.74
CA ARG A 366 24.65 -9.16 -16.83
C ARG A 366 24.95 -8.45 -18.14
N PRO A 367 25.47 -7.21 -18.11
CA PRO A 367 25.82 -6.53 -19.34
C PRO A 367 26.86 -7.34 -20.12
N ASN A 368 26.60 -7.62 -21.41
CA ASN A 368 27.57 -8.31 -22.28
C ASN A 368 28.89 -7.54 -22.36
N THR A 369 28.79 -6.21 -22.38
CA THR A 369 29.92 -5.29 -22.26
C THR A 369 29.57 -4.26 -21.19
N THR A 370 30.29 -4.29 -20.08
CA THR A 370 30.08 -3.34 -18.99
C THR A 370 30.43 -1.94 -19.47
N THR A 371 29.45 -1.04 -19.46
CA THR A 371 29.68 0.39 -19.67
C THR A 371 30.16 1.00 -18.36
N PHE A 372 31.29 1.68 -18.41
CA PHE A 372 31.90 2.35 -17.27
C PHE A 372 31.67 3.86 -17.36
N TYR A 373 31.34 4.46 -16.23
CA TYR A 373 31.11 5.90 -16.10
C TYR A 373 32.06 6.47 -15.07
N LYS A 374 32.64 7.64 -15.36
CA LYS A 374 33.51 8.34 -14.41
C LYS A 374 32.77 8.60 -13.10
N VAL A 375 33.41 8.23 -11.98
CA VAL A 375 32.91 8.55 -10.64
C VAL A 375 33.00 10.07 -10.43
N ASN A 376 31.92 10.67 -9.96
CA ASN A 376 31.76 12.13 -9.86
C ASN A 376 32.23 12.73 -8.52
N THR A 377 32.90 11.95 -7.67
CA THR A 377 33.42 12.34 -6.35
C THR A 377 34.80 11.75 -6.11
N ASP A 378 35.65 12.46 -5.36
CA ASP A 378 36.98 11.97 -4.96
C ASP A 378 36.94 11.19 -3.64
N ILE A 379 35.88 11.37 -2.84
CA ILE A 379 35.65 10.66 -1.59
C ILE A 379 34.23 10.10 -1.58
N LEU A 380 34.10 8.80 -1.42
CA LEU A 380 32.82 8.11 -1.32
C LEU A 380 32.39 8.04 0.14
N HIS A 381 31.42 8.88 0.51
CA HIS A 381 30.71 8.79 1.80
C HIS A 381 29.42 7.98 1.67
N GLU A 382 28.73 8.06 0.53
CA GLU A 382 27.41 7.47 0.34
C GLU A 382 27.27 6.88 -1.07
N LEU A 383 26.79 5.63 -1.13
CA LEU A 383 26.40 4.98 -2.38
C LEU A 383 24.88 4.76 -2.36
N HIS A 384 24.19 5.40 -3.30
CA HIS A 384 22.75 5.29 -3.50
C HIS A 384 22.46 4.69 -4.87
N LEU A 385 21.75 3.56 -4.87
CA LEU A 385 21.16 3.00 -6.07
C LEU A 385 19.65 3.10 -6.03
N LYS A 386 19.02 3.47 -7.15
CA LYS A 386 17.57 3.44 -7.33
C LYS A 386 17.24 2.54 -8.51
N ILE A 387 16.22 1.73 -8.36
CA ILE A 387 15.70 0.90 -9.45
C ILE A 387 14.35 1.49 -9.84
N VAL A 388 14.24 1.94 -11.09
CA VAL A 388 13.06 2.65 -11.60
C VAL A 388 12.56 2.05 -12.91
N ASP A 389 11.30 2.29 -13.23
CA ASP A 389 10.68 1.90 -14.49
C ASP A 389 11.01 2.90 -15.63
N GLN A 390 10.40 2.68 -16.81
CA GLN A 390 10.55 3.58 -17.96
C GLN A 390 10.09 5.02 -17.70
N ASP A 391 9.22 5.23 -16.72
CA ASP A 391 8.62 6.52 -16.37
C ASP A 391 9.29 7.17 -15.14
N ASN A 392 10.40 6.58 -14.65
CA ASN A 392 11.15 6.97 -13.45
C ASN A 392 10.43 6.73 -12.12
N HIS A 393 9.39 5.90 -12.07
CA HIS A 393 8.82 5.46 -10.80
C HIS A 393 9.64 4.33 -10.20
N LEU A 394 9.74 4.28 -8.87
CA LEU A 394 10.45 3.21 -8.18
C LEU A 394 9.73 1.87 -8.38
N VAL A 395 10.50 0.82 -8.72
CA VAL A 395 9.95 -0.52 -8.97
C VAL A 395 9.87 -1.31 -7.66
N ASP A 396 8.66 -1.65 -7.23
CA ASP A 396 8.45 -2.44 -6.01
C ASP A 396 8.58 -3.94 -6.27
N PHE A 397 9.66 -4.52 -5.74
CA PHE A 397 9.90 -5.97 -5.73
C PHE A 397 9.39 -6.65 -4.45
N ARG A 398 8.44 -6.06 -3.70
CA ARG A 398 7.77 -6.68 -2.54
C ARG A 398 8.71 -7.16 -1.42
N GLY A 399 9.85 -6.49 -1.26
CA GLY A 399 10.87 -6.88 -0.29
C GLY A 399 11.72 -8.10 -0.71
N GLU A 400 11.65 -8.52 -1.98
CA GLU A 400 12.55 -9.54 -2.53
C GLU A 400 14.01 -9.15 -2.35
N ARG A 401 14.87 -10.18 -2.23
CA ARG A 401 16.30 -9.96 -2.15
C ARG A 401 16.81 -9.45 -3.50
N ILE A 402 17.41 -8.27 -3.49
CA ILE A 402 18.07 -7.68 -4.65
C ILE A 402 19.58 -7.79 -4.44
N SER A 403 20.29 -8.34 -5.42
CA SER A 403 21.75 -8.40 -5.44
C SER A 403 22.28 -7.58 -6.61
N ILE A 404 23.09 -6.57 -6.29
CA ILE A 404 23.73 -5.70 -7.28
C ILE A 404 25.22 -5.78 -7.08
N VAL A 405 25.96 -5.99 -8.16
CA VAL A 405 27.42 -5.93 -8.18
C VAL A 405 27.82 -4.76 -9.06
N LEU A 406 28.48 -3.78 -8.44
CA LEU A 406 29.17 -2.70 -9.14
C LEU A 406 30.64 -3.07 -9.28
N GLU A 407 31.23 -2.72 -10.41
CA GLU A 407 32.65 -2.85 -10.66
C GLU A 407 33.28 -1.46 -10.74
N PHE A 408 34.32 -1.23 -9.94
CA PHE A 408 35.11 -0.01 -9.98
C PHE A 408 36.44 -0.31 -10.67
N LYS A 409 36.83 0.55 -11.62
CA LYS A 409 38.10 0.45 -12.34
C LYS A 409 38.88 1.74 -12.24
N ASN A 410 40.19 1.62 -12.05
CA ASN A 410 41.09 2.76 -12.15
C ASN A 410 41.29 3.10 -13.64
N GLN A 411 41.16 4.39 -14.01
CA GLN A 411 41.36 4.83 -15.40
C GLN A 411 42.75 4.52 -15.96
N TYR A 412 43.78 4.37 -15.09
CA TYR A 412 45.16 4.14 -15.54
C TYR A 412 45.49 2.68 -15.87
N GLU A 413 44.70 1.70 -15.42
CA GLU A 413 44.95 0.27 -15.76
C GLU A 413 44.74 -0.04 -17.25
N GLN A 414 44.03 0.81 -17.99
CA GLN A 414 43.88 0.67 -19.44
C GLN A 414 45.16 1.05 -20.20
N TYR A 415 45.93 2.02 -19.72
CA TYR A 415 47.15 2.47 -20.39
C TYR A 415 48.28 1.44 -20.28
N GLU A 416 48.44 0.76 -19.13
CA GLU A 416 49.51 -0.22 -18.98
C GLU A 416 49.31 -1.46 -19.86
N ARG A 417 48.08 -1.84 -20.21
CA ARG A 417 47.82 -2.99 -21.10
C ARG A 417 48.06 -2.70 -22.58
N THR A 418 47.98 -1.44 -23.02
CA THR A 418 48.20 -1.07 -24.43
C THR A 418 49.68 -0.86 -24.76
N TYR A 419 50.51 -0.56 -23.76
CA TYR A 419 51.95 -0.29 -23.94
C TYR A 419 52.87 -1.42 -23.45
N SER A 420 52.31 -2.54 -22.97
CA SER A 420 53.06 -3.72 -22.51
C SER A 420 52.98 -4.93 -23.46
N SER A 421 52.46 -4.75 -24.68
CA SER A 421 52.36 -5.78 -25.73
C SER A 421 53.32 -5.53 -26.88
#